data_AF-A0A158L4F8-F1
#
_entry.id   AF-A0A158L4F8-F1
#
_cell.length_a   1.000
_cell.length_b   1.000
_cell.length_c   1.000
_cell.angle_alpha   90.00
_cell.angle_beta   90.00
_cell.angle_gamma   90.00
#
_symmetry.space_group_name_H-M   'P 1'
#
loop_
_entity.id
_entity.type
_entity.pdbx_description
1 polymer ?
#
loop_
_entity_poly.entity_id
_entity_poly.type
_entity_poly.pdbx_seq_one_letter_code
_entity_poly.pdbx_strand_id
1 'polypeptide(L)' 'MDKFDACAKKSYADEQSTIKAGTFFPSFAFGDVQSSATEGAITDVVTTFMNSNEDPQEGVRKVAAAAKVK' A
#
# COMPACT_ATOMS: atom_id res chain seq x y z
N MET A 1 2.61 -26.18 -12.73
CA MET A 1 2.58 -24.70 -12.80
C MET A 1 1.36 -24.19 -13.56
N ASP A 2 0.75 -25.00 -14.43
CA ASP A 2 -0.39 -24.65 -15.30
C ASP A 2 -1.62 -24.08 -14.57
N LYS A 3 -1.88 -24.50 -13.33
CA LYS A 3 -2.99 -23.95 -12.52
C LYS A 3 -2.80 -22.46 -12.17
N PHE A 4 -1.56 -21.95 -12.21
CA PHE A 4 -1.26 -20.55 -11.93
C PHE A 4 -1.15 -19.71 -13.20
N ASP A 5 -1.12 -20.34 -14.39
CA ASP A 5 -1.00 -19.66 -15.68
C ASP A 5 -2.19 -18.72 -15.95
N ALA A 6 -3.40 -19.16 -15.59
CA ALA A 6 -4.60 -18.32 -15.69
C ALA A 6 -4.49 -17.05 -14.82
N CYS A 7 -3.98 -17.18 -13.59
CA CYS A 7 -3.76 -16.04 -12.70
C CYS A 7 -2.68 -15.10 -13.24
N ALA A 8 -1.58 -15.65 -13.76
CA ALA A 8 -0.48 -14.88 -14.32
C ALA A 8 -0.91 -14.08 -15.57
N LYS A 9 -1.64 -14.73 -16.49
CA LYS A 9 -2.20 -14.06 -17.68
C LYS A 9 -3.15 -12.93 -17.31
N LYS A 10 -4.00 -13.16 -16.29
CA LYS A 10 -4.90 -12.12 -15.78
C LYS A 10 -4.13 -10.96 -15.16
N SER A 11 -3.16 -11.25 -14.29
CA SER A 11 -2.30 -10.23 -13.65
C SER A 11 -1.62 -9.34 -14.69
N TYR A 12 -1.06 -9.94 -15.74
CA TYR A 12 -0.42 -9.21 -16.83
C TYR A 12 -1.41 -8.35 -17.62
N ALA A 13 -2.61 -8.87 -17.91
CA ALA A 13 -3.64 -8.09 -18.60
C ALA A 13 -4.09 -6.86 -17.77
N ASP A 14 -4.25 -7.03 -16.45
CA ASP A 14 -4.63 -5.96 -15.53
C ASP A 14 -3.50 -4.90 -15.39
N GLU A 15 -2.25 -5.34 -15.31
CA GLU A 15 -1.06 -4.47 -15.34
C GLU A 15 -1.03 -3.63 -16.63
N GLN A 16 -1.15 -4.25 -17.80
CA GLN A 16 -1.15 -3.53 -19.07
C GLN A 16 -2.33 -2.55 -19.20
N SER A 17 -3.49 -2.88 -18.63
CA SER A 17 -4.67 -2.02 -18.61
C SER A 17 -4.43 -0.77 -17.76
N THR A 18 -3.92 -0.93 -16.55
CA THR A 18 -3.63 0.17 -15.62
C THR A 18 -2.47 1.06 -16.10
N ILE A 19 -1.44 0.48 -16.73
CA ILE A 19 -0.36 1.25 -17.38
C ILE A 19 -0.95 2.16 -18.46
N LYS A 20 -1.80 1.63 -19.34
CA LYS A 20 -2.44 2.43 -20.41
C LYS A 20 -3.35 3.53 -19.86
N ALA A 21 -4.01 3.27 -18.74
CA ALA A 21 -4.86 4.23 -18.06
C ALA A 21 -4.08 5.26 -17.21
N GLY A 22 -2.76 5.07 -17.02
CA GLY A 22 -1.95 5.91 -16.14
C GLY A 22 -2.25 5.72 -14.65
N THR A 23 -2.86 4.59 -14.28
CA THR A 23 -3.28 4.26 -12.90
C THR A 23 -2.42 3.15 -12.27
N PHE A 24 -1.29 2.81 -12.88
CA PHE A 24 -0.33 1.88 -12.32
C PHE A 24 0.58 2.61 -11.32
N PHE A 25 0.33 2.42 -10.03
CA PHE A 25 1.04 3.10 -8.96
C PHE A 25 2.02 2.18 -8.23
N PRO A 26 3.18 2.70 -7.78
CA PRO A 26 4.13 1.95 -6.96
C PRO A 26 3.51 1.50 -5.64
N SER A 27 3.94 0.34 -5.13
CA SER A 27 3.40 -0.24 -3.90
C SER A 27 4.01 0.42 -2.66
N PHE A 28 3.15 0.92 -1.77
CA PHE A 28 3.57 1.41 -0.47
C PHE A 28 4.16 0.29 0.41
N ALA A 29 3.47 -0.85 0.49
CA ALA A 29 3.80 -1.95 1.40
C ALA A 29 5.00 -2.80 0.96
N PHE A 30 5.56 -2.52 -0.22
CA PHE A 30 6.75 -3.20 -0.74
C PHE A 30 7.92 -2.22 -0.98
N GLY A 31 7.88 -1.04 -0.35
CA GLY A 31 9.02 -0.10 -0.36
C GLY A 31 9.23 0.69 -1.64
N ASP A 32 8.26 0.73 -2.56
CA ASP A 32 8.44 1.39 -3.87
C ASP A 32 8.12 2.91 -3.85
N VAL A 33 7.53 3.43 -2.76
CA VAL A 33 7.02 4.82 -2.72
C VAL A 33 7.84 5.73 -1.78
N GLN A 34 8.49 5.20 -0.75
CA GLN A 34 9.00 5.96 0.39
C GLN A 34 10.26 5.34 1.01
N SER A 35 10.90 6.07 1.93
CA SER A 35 11.97 5.50 2.76
C SER A 35 11.44 4.44 3.73
N SER A 36 12.27 3.47 4.10
CA SER A 36 11.88 2.43 5.07
C SER A 36 11.46 2.99 6.43
N ALA A 37 12.01 4.14 6.84
CA ALA A 37 11.62 4.83 8.07
C ALA A 37 10.17 5.35 8.00
N THR A 38 9.82 6.01 6.89
CA THR A 38 8.45 6.49 6.65
C THR A 38 7.47 5.32 6.51
N GLU A 39 7.88 4.24 5.83
CA GLU A 39 7.09 3.02 5.68
C GLU A 39 6.72 2.39 7.03
N GLY A 40 7.74 2.19 7.88
CA GLY A 40 7.57 1.61 9.20
C GLY A 40 6.66 2.45 10.09
N ALA A 41 6.85 3.78 10.08
CA ALA A 41 6.02 4.68 10.88
C ALA A 41 4.53 4.62 10.49
N ILE A 42 4.22 4.61 9.19
CA ILE A 42 2.82 4.50 8.74
C ILE A 42 2.27 3.10 9.02
N THR A 43 3.05 2.05 8.80
CA THR A 43 2.64 0.67 9.05
C THR A 43 2.32 0.43 10.52
N ASP A 44 3.07 1.02 11.45
CA ASP A 44 2.82 0.96 12.89
C ASP A 44 1.48 1.60 13.27
N VAL A 45 1.21 2.80 12.74
CA VAL A 45 -0.08 3.49 12.95
C VAL A 45 -1.24 2.68 12.38
N VAL A 46 -1.12 2.18 11.15
CA VAL A 46 -2.18 1.38 10.52
C VAL A 46 -2.43 0.09 11.29
N THR A 47 -1.36 -0.58 11.73
CA THR A 47 -1.46 -1.80 12.56
C THR A 47 -2.17 -1.50 13.87
N THR A 48 -1.81 -0.40 14.54
CA THR A 48 -2.45 0.03 15.79
C THR A 48 -3.94 0.33 15.60
N PHE A 49 -4.29 1.08 14.54
CA PHE A 49 -5.67 1.40 14.21
C PHE A 49 -6.50 0.13 13.98
N MET A 50 -5.99 -0.81 13.15
CA MET A 50 -6.68 -2.06 12.83
C MET A 50 -6.86 -3.00 14.03
N ASN A 51 -6.05 -2.85 15.07
CA ASN A 51 -6.11 -3.68 16.29
C ASN A 51 -6.73 -2.94 17.49
N SER A 52 -7.39 -1.80 17.28
CA SER A 52 -8.01 -1.01 18.34
C SER A 52 -9.41 -0.52 17.95
N ASN A 53 -10.10 0.12 18.91
CA ASN A 53 -11.36 0.84 18.65
C ASN A 53 -11.11 2.34 18.44
N GLU A 54 -9.95 2.69 17.85
CA GLU A 54 -9.60 4.08 17.58
C GLU A 54 -10.57 4.73 16.61
N ASP A 55 -10.86 6.01 16.85
CA ASP A 55 -11.66 6.83 15.94
C ASP A 55 -10.93 7.01 14.59
N PRO A 56 -11.58 6.73 13.44
CA PRO A 56 -10.94 6.84 12.12
C PRO A 56 -10.29 8.20 11.84
N GLN A 57 -10.85 9.29 12.37
CA GLN A 57 -10.32 10.63 12.17
C GLN A 57 -9.03 10.83 12.95
N GLU A 58 -8.88 10.18 14.12
CA GLU A 58 -7.60 10.12 14.84
C GLU A 58 -6.58 9.26 14.10
N GLY A 59 -6.99 8.10 13.58
CA GLY A 59 -6.13 7.25 12.76
C GLY A 59 -5.54 8.01 11.56
N VAL A 60 -6.36 8.78 10.83
CA VAL A 60 -5.90 9.62 9.71
C VAL A 60 -4.91 10.70 10.18
N ARG A 61 -5.16 11.36 11.32
CA ARG A 61 -4.23 12.35 11.88
C ARG A 61 -2.86 11.74 12.17
N LYS A 62 -2.84 10.53 12.74
CA LYS A 62 -1.60 9.80 13.04
C LYS A 62 -0.87 9.37 11.77
N VAL A 63 -1.58 8.87 10.75
CA VAL A 63 -0.97 8.53 9.45
C VAL A 63 -0.34 9.77 8.80
N ALA A 64 -1.02 10.92 8.82
CA ALA A 64 -0.49 12.16 8.27
C ALA A 64 0.76 12.67 9.01
N ALA A 65 0.88 12.38 10.31
CA ALA A 65 2.10 12.66 11.08
C ALA A 65 3.22 11.67 10.73
N ALA A 66 2.92 10.37 10.67
CA ALA A 66 3.87 9.32 10.31
C ALA A 66 4.46 9.52 8.89
N ALA A 67 3.67 10.00 7.94
CA ALA A 67 4.11 10.30 6.58
C ALA A 67 5.17 11.42 6.48
N LYS A 68 5.43 12.16 7.56
CA LYS A 68 6.42 13.25 7.61
C LYS A 68 7.76 12.81 8.22
N VAL A 69 7.86 11.56 8.68
CA VAL A 69 9.11 10.98 9.20
C VAL A 69 10.12 10.84 8.06
N LYS A 70 11.38 11.21 8.31
CA LYS A 70 12.50 11.16 7.37
C LYS A 70 13.63 10.32 7.93
#